data_AF-A0A1G8NKF5-F1
#
_entry.id   AF-A0A1G8NKF5-F1
#
_cell.length_a   1.000
_cell.length_b   1.000
_cell.length_c   1.000
_cell.angle_alpha   90.00
_cell.angle_beta   90.00
_cell.angle_gamma   90.00
#
_symmetry.space_group_name_H-M   'P 1'
#
loop_
_entity.id
_entity.type
_entity.pdbx_description
1 polymer ?
#
loop_
_entity_poly.entity_id
_entity_poly.type
_entity_poly.pdbx_seq_one_letter_code
_entity_poly.pdbx_strand_id
1 'polypeptide(L)'
;MEFHYLIFSGPTTPQMRSQRLSEFWGQGDIYAKDFGMESFDEFYSRVRVFLQRLRSISDDANIVVFTHGFLLQAILYQLENGFPESSSLVMKEIHERCFLRPIGNGEVIVFDKSELFGI
;
A
#
# COMPACT_ATOMS: atom_id res chain seq x y z
N MET A 1 -9.64 -4.01 9.06
CA MET A 1 -8.81 -5.23 9.01
C MET A 1 -7.58 -4.84 8.22
N GLU A 2 -6.39 -4.82 8.83
CA GLU A 2 -5.15 -4.54 8.10
C GLU A 2 -4.94 -5.62 7.04
N PHE A 3 -4.44 -5.22 5.87
CA PHE A 3 -3.87 -6.14 4.91
C PHE A 3 -2.45 -6.42 5.37
N HIS A 4 -2.08 -7.69 5.51
CA HIS A 4 -0.74 -8.05 5.98
C HIS A 4 -0.18 -9.21 5.18
N TYR A 5 1.13 -9.21 4.99
CA TYR A 5 1.89 -10.11 4.12
C TYR A 5 2.24 -11.45 4.77
N LEU A 6 1.57 -11.75 5.89
CA LEU A 6 1.84 -12.93 6.70
C LEU A 6 0.66 -13.90 6.62
N ILE A 7 0.97 -15.18 6.42
CA ILE A 7 0.01 -16.28 6.58
C ILE A 7 0.04 -16.74 8.03
N PHE A 8 -1.10 -16.65 8.67
CA PHE A 8 -1.34 -17.30 9.93
C PHE A 8 -1.83 -18.73 9.65
N SER A 9 -0.91 -19.70 9.59
CA SER A 9 -1.27 -21.11 9.47
C SER A 9 -1.76 -21.66 10.82
N GLY A 10 -3.04 -22.06 10.87
CA GLY A 10 -3.69 -22.61 12.07
C GLY A 10 -4.42 -21.58 12.95
N PRO A 11 -5.07 -22.02 14.04
CA PRO A 11 -5.74 -21.12 14.97
C PRO A 11 -4.70 -20.21 15.64
N THR A 12 -4.76 -18.91 15.34
CA THR A 12 -3.90 -17.89 15.95
C THR A 12 -4.70 -17.00 16.88
N THR A 13 -4.10 -16.63 18.02
CA THR A 13 -4.69 -15.62 18.91
C THR A 13 -4.44 -14.22 18.36
N PRO A 14 -5.25 -13.21 18.73
CA PRO A 14 -4.96 -11.82 18.40
C PRO A 14 -3.54 -11.39 18.80
N GLN A 15 -3.03 -11.86 19.94
CA GLN A 15 -1.69 -11.55 20.44
C GLN A 15 -0.60 -12.12 19.52
N MET A 16 -0.73 -13.37 19.07
CA MET A 16 0.22 -13.98 18.13
C MET A 16 0.27 -13.22 16.80
N ARG A 17 -0.89 -12.76 16.32
CA ARG A 17 -0.97 -11.94 15.10
C ARG A 17 -0.27 -10.59 15.29
N SER A 18 -0.56 -9.91 16.40
CA SER A 18 0.07 -8.63 16.74
C SER A 18 1.59 -8.74 16.85
N GLN A 19 2.10 -9.80 17.48
CA GLN A 19 3.55 -10.01 17.62
C GLN A 19 4.22 -10.19 16.27
N ARG A 20 3.71 -11.11 15.43
CA ARG A 20 4.27 -11.36 14.10
C ARG A 20 4.22 -10.13 13.19
N LEU A 21 3.15 -9.35 13.26
CA LEU A 21 3.06 -8.08 12.54
C LEU A 21 4.12 -7.10 13.01
N SER A 22 4.28 -6.95 14.32
CA SER A 22 5.32 -6.09 14.89
C SER A 22 6.72 -6.53 14.46
N GLU A 23 6.98 -7.84 14.38
CA GLU A 23 8.26 -8.39 13.93
C GLU A 23 8.48 -8.08 12.44
N PHE A 24 7.48 -8.33 11.58
CA PHE A 24 7.55 -8.03 10.15
C PHE A 24 7.85 -6.55 9.88
N TRP A 25 7.08 -5.65 10.50
CA TRP A 25 7.29 -4.22 10.33
C TRP A 25 8.57 -3.72 10.99
N GLY A 26 8.97 -4.32 12.12
CA GLY A 26 10.19 -3.97 12.84
C GLY A 26 11.47 -4.38 12.11
N GLN A 27 11.44 -5.47 11.34
CA GLN A 27 12.58 -5.89 10.52
C GLN A 27 12.85 -4.91 9.36
N GLY A 28 11.79 -4.30 8.81
CA GLY A 28 11.91 -3.38 7.66
C GLY A 28 12.49 -4.05 6.41
N ASP A 29 12.49 -5.38 6.33
CA ASP A 29 12.93 -6.12 5.16
C ASP A 29 11.82 -6.11 4.11
N ILE A 30 12.05 -5.38 3.01
CA ILE A 30 11.07 -5.23 1.93
C ILE A 30 10.82 -6.53 1.15
N TYR A 31 11.71 -7.51 1.27
CA TYR A 31 11.60 -8.80 0.59
C TYR A 31 11.02 -9.90 1.47
N ALA A 32 10.89 -9.65 2.78
CA ALA A 32 10.27 -10.60 3.70
C ALA A 32 8.82 -10.87 3.31
N LYS A 33 8.44 -12.16 3.30
CA LYS A 33 7.07 -12.63 3.04
C LYS A 33 6.89 -14.06 3.53
N ASP A 34 5.65 -14.41 3.85
CA ASP A 34 5.27 -15.81 4.05
C ASP A 34 5.01 -16.53 2.72
N PHE A 35 5.05 -17.86 2.75
CA PHE A 35 4.90 -18.69 1.56
C PHE A 35 3.58 -18.41 0.81
N GLY A 36 3.67 -17.98 -0.45
CA GLY A 36 2.49 -17.68 -1.27
C GLY A 36 1.88 -16.28 -1.04
N MET A 37 2.48 -15.46 -0.17
CA MET A 37 2.14 -14.05 -0.04
C MET A 37 3.01 -13.18 -0.95
N GLU A 38 2.59 -11.94 -1.10
CA GLU A 38 3.37 -10.88 -1.73
C GLU A 38 4.36 -10.32 -0.68
N SER A 39 5.56 -9.90 -1.09
CA SER A 39 6.43 -9.06 -0.26
C SER A 39 6.01 -7.59 -0.34
N PHE A 40 6.58 -6.73 0.51
CA PHE A 40 6.35 -5.29 0.38
C PHE A 40 6.85 -4.76 -0.97
N ASP A 41 8.02 -5.22 -1.43
CA ASP A 41 8.58 -4.86 -2.74
C ASP A 41 7.65 -5.22 -3.91
N GLU A 42 7.13 -6.45 -3.92
CA GLU A 42 6.20 -6.93 -4.96
C GLU A 42 4.91 -6.09 -4.95
N PHE A 43 4.34 -5.84 -3.76
CA PHE A 43 3.18 -4.98 -3.60
C PHE A 43 3.41 -3.57 -4.13
N TYR A 44 4.54 -2.97 -3.75
CA TYR A 44 4.83 -1.59 -4.08
C TYR A 44 5.12 -1.41 -5.58
N SER A 45 5.77 -2.41 -6.19
CA SER A 45 5.92 -2.52 -7.63
C SER A 45 4.55 -2.62 -8.34
N ARG A 46 3.62 -3.41 -7.80
CA ARG A 46 2.25 -3.51 -8.34
C ARG A 46 1.48 -2.19 -8.25
N VAL A 47 1.64 -1.42 -7.17
CA VAL A 47 1.07 -0.07 -7.04
C VAL A 47 1.62 0.85 -8.13
N ARG A 48 2.92 0.80 -8.41
CA ARG A 48 3.53 1.59 -9.48
C ARG A 48 2.99 1.23 -10.86
N VAL A 49 2.92 -0.07 -11.17
CA VAL A 49 2.34 -0.55 -12.45
C VAL A 49 0.88 -0.11 -12.59
N PHE A 50 0.11 -0.14 -11.49
CA PHE A 50 -1.26 0.36 -11.47
C PHE A 50 -1.32 1.85 -11.81
N LEU A 51 -0.50 2.70 -11.20
CA LEU A 51 -0.45 4.15 -11.48
C LEU A 51 0.00 4.45 -12.91
N GLN A 52 0.95 3.69 -13.45
CA GLN A 52 1.37 3.81 -14.86
C GLN A 52 0.22 3.48 -15.82
N ARG A 53 -0.57 2.43 -15.53
CA ARG A 53 -1.75 2.09 -16.32
C ARG A 53 -2.82 3.18 -16.24
N LEU A 54 -3.09 3.71 -15.05
CA LEU A 54 -4.01 4.84 -14.89
C LEU A 54 -3.58 6.06 -15.72
N ARG A 55 -2.29 6.39 -15.72
CA ARG A 55 -1.74 7.49 -16.53
C ARG A 55 -2.01 7.29 -18.01
N SER A 56 -1.94 6.05 -18.51
CA SER A 56 -2.12 5.72 -19.92
C SER A 56 -3.58 5.76 -20.42
N ILE A 57 -4.56 5.84 -19.53
CA ILE A 57 -5.97 6.03 -19.91
C ILE A 57 -6.13 7.44 -20.48
N SER A 58 -7.16 7.70 -21.30
CA SER A 58 -7.43 9.06 -21.80
C SER A 58 -7.76 10.06 -20.67
N ASP A 59 -7.52 11.35 -20.90
CA ASP A 59 -7.75 12.42 -19.89
C ASP A 59 -9.22 12.83 -19.76
N ASP A 60 -10.04 12.53 -20.76
CA ASP A 60 -11.49 12.78 -20.77
C ASP A 60 -12.32 11.70 -20.03
N ALA A 61 -11.65 10.68 -19.47
CA ALA A 61 -12.31 9.57 -18.78
C ALA A 61 -12.43 9.82 -17.27
N ASN A 62 -13.65 9.66 -16.74
CA ASN A 62 -13.86 9.56 -15.29
C ASN A 62 -13.59 8.13 -14.82
N ILE A 63 -12.63 7.94 -13.92
CA ILE A 63 -12.23 6.63 -13.40
C ILE A 63 -12.62 6.52 -11.92
N VAL A 64 -13.29 5.44 -11.56
CA VAL A 64 -13.58 5.07 -10.16
C VAL A 64 -12.86 3.78 -9.83
N VAL A 65 -12.10 3.77 -8.73
CA VAL A 65 -11.31 2.62 -8.28
C VAL A 65 -11.81 2.16 -6.93
N PHE A 66 -12.32 0.93 -6.85
CA PHE A 66 -12.65 0.26 -5.59
C PHE A 66 -11.45 -0.55 -5.11
N THR A 67 -10.97 -0.28 -3.90
CA THR A 67 -9.74 -0.90 -3.40
C THR A 67 -9.70 -0.92 -1.86
N HIS A 68 -8.57 -1.34 -1.31
CA HIS A 68 -8.32 -1.43 0.13
C HIS A 68 -7.54 -0.22 0.66
N GLY A 69 -7.76 0.11 1.94
CA GLY A 69 -7.11 1.25 2.59
C GLY A 69 -5.58 1.23 2.48
N PHE A 70 -4.93 0.07 2.68
CA PHE A 70 -3.47 -0.03 2.57
C PHE A 70 -2.95 0.28 1.15
N LEU A 71 -3.68 -0.15 0.13
CA LEU A 71 -3.36 0.18 -1.26
C LEU A 71 -3.54 1.68 -1.54
N LEU A 72 -4.60 2.30 -1.02
CA LEU A 72 -4.78 3.76 -1.11
C LEU A 72 -3.65 4.52 -0.42
N GLN A 73 -3.17 4.05 0.74
CA GLN A 73 -2.03 4.69 1.42
C GLN A 73 -0.77 4.66 0.58
N ALA A 74 -0.47 3.53 -0.07
CA ALA A 74 0.68 3.41 -0.96
C ALA A 74 0.55 4.28 -2.22
N ILE A 75 -0.66 4.38 -2.79
CA ILE A 75 -0.94 5.30 -3.91
C ILE A 75 -0.68 6.73 -3.49
N LEU A 76 -1.30 7.19 -2.39
CA LEU A 76 -1.14 8.54 -1.88
C LEU A 76 0.32 8.87 -1.61
N TYR A 77 1.03 7.94 -0.98
CA TYR A 77 2.45 8.10 -0.71
C TYR A 77 3.27 8.25 -2.00
N GLN A 78 3.03 7.45 -3.04
CA GLN A 78 3.72 7.61 -4.33
C GLN A 78 3.44 8.96 -4.99
N LEU A 79 2.18 9.42 -4.96
CA LEU A 79 1.78 10.69 -5.55
C LEU A 79 2.41 11.89 -4.82
N GLU A 80 2.42 11.87 -3.49
CA GLU A 80 2.98 12.95 -2.66
C GLU A 80 4.52 13.03 -2.73
N ASN A 81 5.20 11.90 -2.99
CA ASN A 81 6.66 11.80 -2.92
C ASN A 81 7.35 11.58 -4.27
N GLY A 82 6.62 11.69 -5.40
CA GLY A 82 7.20 11.60 -6.73
C GLY A 82 7.66 10.18 -7.12
N PHE A 83 6.87 9.16 -6.77
CA PHE A 83 7.07 7.75 -7.16
C PHE A 83 8.42 7.14 -6.76
N PRO A 84 8.85 7.22 -5.48
CA PRO A 84 10.12 6.64 -5.04
C PRO A 84 10.16 5.12 -5.27
N GLU A 85 11.36 4.53 -5.32
CA GLU A 85 11.56 3.07 -5.30
C GLU A 85 11.15 2.47 -3.95
N SER A 86 10.84 1.17 -3.95
CA SER A 86 10.67 0.40 -2.72
C SER A 86 11.96 0.45 -1.89
N SER A 87 11.81 0.71 -0.60
CA SER A 87 12.90 0.69 0.36
C SER A 87 12.35 0.46 1.75
N SER A 88 13.21 0.06 2.69
CA SER A 88 12.84 -0.08 4.10
C SER A 88 12.31 1.23 4.69
N LEU A 89 12.82 2.37 4.22
CA LEU A 89 12.34 3.69 4.64
C LEU A 89 10.90 3.93 4.16
N VAL A 90 10.64 3.69 2.87
CA VAL A 90 9.29 3.82 2.28
C VAL A 90 8.29 2.88 2.97
N MET A 91 8.69 1.64 3.24
CA MET A 91 7.89 0.68 3.99
C MET A 91 7.51 1.20 5.37
N LYS A 92 8.48 1.74 6.11
CA LYS A 92 8.27 2.30 7.44
C LYS A 92 7.36 3.53 7.40
N GLU A 93 7.59 4.45 6.46
CA GLU A 93 6.79 5.67 6.34
C GLU A 93 5.34 5.39 5.96
N ILE A 94 5.09 4.43 5.06
CA ILE A 94 3.72 4.00 4.72
C ILE A 94 3.06 3.33 5.93
N HIS A 95 3.78 2.49 6.67
CA HIS A 95 3.26 1.86 7.88
C HIS A 95 2.91 2.91 8.96
N GLU A 96 3.79 3.88 9.21
CA GLU A 96 3.52 5.01 10.13
C GLU A 96 2.32 5.84 9.68
N ARG A 97 2.21 6.11 8.37
CA ARG A 97 1.06 6.81 7.78
C ARG A 97 -0.26 6.08 8.05
N CYS A 98 -0.27 4.74 7.98
CA CYS A 98 -1.47 3.95 8.26
C CYS A 98 -1.99 4.15 9.69
N PHE A 99 -1.11 4.35 10.67
CA PHE A 99 -1.51 4.66 12.05
C PHE A 99 -1.90 6.12 12.26
N LEU A 100 -1.14 7.04 11.68
CA LEU A 100 -1.35 8.48 11.90
C LEU A 100 -2.55 9.03 11.12
N ARG A 101 -2.88 8.43 9.98
CA ARG A 101 -3.95 8.87 9.07
C ARG A 101 -4.71 7.66 8.52
N PRO A 102 -5.45 6.91 9.35
CA PRO A 102 -6.17 5.74 8.89
C PRO A 102 -7.24 6.12 7.85
N ILE A 103 -7.33 5.35 6.78
CA ILE A 103 -8.40 5.49 5.78
C ILE A 103 -9.60 4.67 6.26
N GLY A 104 -10.74 5.35 6.43
CA GLY A 104 -11.99 4.74 6.86
C GLY A 104 -12.61 3.85 5.78
N ASN A 105 -13.46 2.92 6.22
CA ASN A 105 -14.25 2.12 5.27
C ASN A 105 -15.22 3.02 4.49
N GLY A 106 -15.21 2.91 3.17
CA GLY A 106 -16.04 3.73 2.29
C GLY A 106 -15.58 5.18 2.14
N GLU A 107 -14.40 5.52 2.66
CA GLU A 107 -13.79 6.82 2.41
C GLU A 107 -13.47 6.98 0.92
N VAL A 108 -13.76 8.18 0.39
CA VAL A 108 -13.57 8.51 -1.01
C VAL A 108 -12.54 9.62 -1.11
N ILE A 109 -11.52 9.40 -1.93
CA ILE A 109 -10.49 10.37 -2.24
C ILE A 109 -10.58 10.70 -3.72
N VAL A 110 -10.69 11.99 -4.02
CA VAL A 110 -10.88 12.50 -5.38
C VAL A 110 -9.61 13.24 -5.78
N PHE A 111 -9.17 13.01 -7.02
CA PHE A 111 -8.01 13.68 -7.59
C PHE A 111 -8.33 14.11 -9.02
N ASP A 112 -7.74 15.21 -9.45
CA ASP A 112 -7.66 15.54 -10.86
C ASP A 112 -6.43 14.83 -11.47
N LYS A 113 -6.62 14.15 -12.60
CA LYS A 113 -5.56 13.38 -13.25
C LYS A 113 -4.40 14.26 -13.73
N SER A 114 -4.67 15.50 -14.13
CA SER A 114 -3.64 16.48 -14.50
C SER A 114 -2.74 16.83 -13.30
N GLU A 115 -3.34 16.99 -12.11
CA GLU A 115 -2.62 17.22 -10.86
C GLU A 115 -1.80 16.00 -10.42
N LEU A 116 -2.30 14.78 -10.68
CA LEU A 116 -1.63 13.54 -10.29
C LEU A 116 -0.35 13.24 -11.07
N PHE A 117 -0.31 13.59 -12.36
CA PHE A 117 0.78 13.18 -13.26
C PHE A 117 1.54 14.36 -13.89
N GLY A 118 1.14 15.61 -13.60
CA GLY A 118 1.75 16.81 -14.16
C GLY A 118 1.62 16.88 -15.68
N ILE A 119 0.49 16.43 -16.23
CA ILE A 119 0.15 16.43 -17.66
C ILE A 119 -0.91 17.48 -17.98
#